data_AF-A0AAU6K8H6-F1
#
_entry.id   AF-A0AAU6K8H6-F1
#
_cell.length_a   1.000
_cell.length_b   1.000
_cell.length_c   1.000
_cell.angle_alpha   90.00
_cell.angle_beta   90.00
_cell.angle_gamma   90.00
#
_symmetry.space_group_name_H-M   'P 1'
#
loop_
_entity.id
_entity.type
_entity.pdbx_description
1 polymer ?
#
loop_
_entity_poly.entity_id
_entity_poly.type
_entity_poly.pdbx_seq_one_letter_code
_entity_poly.pdbx_strand_id
1 'polypeptide(L)'
;MTAGGPAVDTVRIAVGPVCLLPWDTFTGRAPVLPVTALVERRTPGGQWAAENDVPVVTTPSGAIVLPSLASARPAPVPNAVQRLRIRLVSPYLLDAEHPAGVEFDAPAYAAPAVTRIRLHPLPAYPFPPGTRLLLGRVRHGGRPAAGAAVVGRARADADHLPRIAAWTEVAATAGDGVFRLPLRRVGSKPQQPPPDPAAPDAEWFTVTALAEPGRAGGPEVSVQLTAQDIRGTEQLIEIP
;
A
#
# COMPACT_ATOMS: atom_id res chain seq x y z
N MET A 1 -20.53 -25.42 -10.22
CA MET A 1 -19.56 -25.17 -9.14
C MET A 1 -18.28 -24.64 -9.75
N THR A 2 -18.05 -23.33 -9.63
CA THR A 2 -16.72 -22.70 -9.53
C THR A 2 -16.99 -21.34 -8.88
N ALA A 3 -16.39 -21.13 -7.72
CA ALA A 3 -16.67 -20.03 -6.82
C ALA A 3 -16.35 -18.68 -7.48
N GLY A 4 -17.34 -17.79 -7.54
CA GLY A 4 -17.08 -16.37 -7.61
C GLY A 4 -16.44 -15.97 -6.29
N GLY A 5 -15.12 -15.77 -6.30
CA GLY A 5 -14.43 -15.16 -5.18
C GLY A 5 -15.05 -13.78 -4.89
N PRO A 6 -15.05 -13.31 -3.63
CA PRO A 6 -15.57 -12.00 -3.31
C PRO A 6 -14.90 -10.96 -4.19
N ALA A 7 -15.70 -10.02 -4.71
CA ALA A 7 -15.18 -8.87 -5.43
C ALA A 7 -14.20 -8.16 -4.50
N VAL A 8 -12.92 -8.19 -4.86
CA VAL A 8 -11.91 -7.34 -4.23
C VAL A 8 -12.35 -5.92 -4.55
N ASP A 9 -12.88 -5.21 -3.56
CA ASP A 9 -13.46 -3.88 -3.74
C ASP A 9 -12.32 -2.91 -4.10
N THR A 10 -12.20 -2.67 -5.40
CA THR A 10 -11.18 -1.85 -6.02
C THR A 10 -11.41 -0.38 -5.70
N VAL A 11 -10.34 0.35 -5.40
CA VAL A 11 -10.43 1.80 -5.16
C VAL A 11 -10.83 2.49 -6.46
N ARG A 12 -11.95 3.23 -6.42
CA ARG A 12 -12.45 4.02 -7.54
C ARG A 12 -11.91 5.44 -7.46
N ILE A 13 -11.17 5.87 -8.48
CA ILE A 13 -10.77 7.27 -8.64
C ILE A 13 -11.75 7.93 -9.61
N ALA A 14 -12.53 8.89 -9.09
CA ALA A 14 -13.67 9.50 -9.79
C ALA A 14 -13.32 10.33 -11.04
N VAL A 15 -12.04 10.67 -11.23
CA VAL A 15 -11.53 11.42 -12.39
C VAL A 15 -10.32 10.64 -12.89
N GLY A 16 -10.52 9.85 -13.95
CA GLY A 16 -9.60 8.78 -14.33
C GLY A 16 -8.14 9.20 -14.51
N PRO A 17 -7.17 8.44 -13.97
CA PRO A 17 -5.77 8.78 -14.10
C PRO A 17 -5.28 8.41 -15.50
N VAL A 18 -5.14 9.41 -16.36
CA VAL A 18 -4.33 9.28 -17.58
C VAL A 18 -2.84 9.41 -17.25
N CYS A 19 -2.48 9.71 -16.00
CA CYS A 19 -1.12 9.81 -15.50
C CYS A 19 -1.00 9.30 -14.06
N LEU A 20 -0.32 8.17 -13.87
CA LEU A 20 0.04 7.61 -12.57
C LEU A 20 1.50 7.93 -12.26
N LEU A 21 1.82 8.35 -11.05
CA LEU A 21 3.19 8.58 -10.59
C LEU A 21 3.50 7.63 -9.42
N PRO A 22 4.07 6.44 -9.70
CA PRO A 22 4.52 5.52 -8.66
C PRO A 22 5.66 6.14 -7.86
N TRP A 23 5.64 6.01 -6.54
CA TRP A 23 6.73 6.46 -5.68
C TRP A 23 6.95 5.50 -4.51
N ASP A 24 8.21 5.23 -4.22
CA ASP A 24 8.66 4.37 -3.13
C ASP A 24 8.52 5.12 -1.80
N THR A 25 7.66 4.60 -0.90
CA THR A 25 7.41 5.23 0.39
C THR A 25 8.59 5.17 1.34
N PHE A 26 9.52 4.22 1.15
CA PHE A 26 10.72 4.13 1.98
C PHE A 26 11.72 5.24 1.63
N THR A 27 12.03 5.42 0.34
CA THR A 27 13.02 6.43 -0.12
C THR A 27 12.42 7.81 -0.35
N GLY A 28 11.11 7.91 -0.56
CA GLY A 28 10.44 9.15 -0.97
C GLY A 28 10.72 9.53 -2.43
N ARG A 29 11.25 8.61 -3.24
CA ARG A 29 11.70 8.84 -4.62
C ARG A 29 10.94 7.96 -5.61
N ALA A 30 11.15 8.20 -6.91
CA ALA A 30 10.72 7.25 -7.94
C ALA A 30 11.39 5.88 -7.71
N PRO A 31 10.68 4.77 -8.02
CA PRO A 31 11.25 3.43 -7.88
C PRO A 31 12.49 3.28 -8.77
N VAL A 32 13.52 2.61 -8.23
CA VAL A 32 14.80 2.39 -8.94
C VAL A 32 14.62 1.42 -10.11
N LEU A 33 13.72 0.45 -9.95
CA LEU A 33 13.40 -0.52 -10.99
C LEU A 33 12.11 -0.13 -11.73
N PRO A 34 11.98 -0.50 -13.01
CA PRO A 34 10.81 -0.17 -13.81
C PRO A 34 9.52 -0.71 -13.19
N VAL A 35 8.52 0.16 -13.07
CA VAL A 35 7.14 -0.21 -12.74
C VAL A 35 6.33 -0.12 -14.03
N THR A 36 5.65 -1.20 -14.37
CA THR A 36 4.78 -1.27 -15.55
C THR A 36 3.31 -1.20 -15.11
N ALA A 37 2.42 -1.05 -16.09
CA ALA A 37 0.98 -1.07 -15.84
C ALA A 37 0.31 -2.10 -16.74
N LEU A 38 -0.60 -2.87 -16.15
CA LEU A 38 -1.56 -3.69 -16.86
C LEU A 38 -2.89 -2.95 -16.89
N VAL A 39 -3.46 -2.84 -18.09
CA VAL A 39 -4.78 -2.23 -18.29
C VAL A 39 -5.78 -3.36 -18.49
N GLU A 40 -6.89 -3.29 -17.78
CA GLU A 40 -7.99 -4.23 -17.91
C GLU A 40 -9.28 -3.46 -18.15
N ARG A 41 -10.16 -4.01 -19.00
CA ARG A 41 -11.48 -3.47 -19.28
C ARG A 41 -12.55 -4.38 -18.68
N ARG A 42 -13.57 -3.77 -18.10
CA ARG A 42 -14.76 -4.49 -17.65
C ARG A 42 -15.63 -4.85 -18.85
N THR A 43 -15.78 -6.14 -19.07
CA THR A 43 -16.64 -6.71 -20.13
C THR A 43 -18.13 -6.50 -19.80
N PRO A 44 -19.05 -6.60 -20.78
CA PRO A 44 -20.49 -6.55 -20.53
C PRO A 44 -20.99 -7.60 -19.53
N GLY A 45 -20.32 -8.75 -19.45
CA GLY A 45 -20.58 -9.80 -18.45
C GLY A 45 -20.04 -9.49 -17.05
N GLY A 46 -19.49 -8.29 -16.83
CA GLY A 46 -18.97 -7.82 -15.55
C GLY A 46 -17.56 -8.30 -15.19
N GLN A 47 -16.93 -9.12 -16.04
CA GLN A 47 -15.58 -9.66 -15.84
C GLN A 47 -14.49 -8.67 -16.29
N TRP A 48 -13.30 -8.76 -15.68
CA TRP A 48 -12.12 -8.03 -16.12
C TRP A 48 -11.36 -8.82 -17.18
N ALA A 49 -11.03 -8.16 -18.29
CA ALA A 49 -10.21 -8.72 -19.36
C ALA A 49 -9.05 -7.78 -19.67
N ALA A 50 -7.88 -8.34 -20.02
CA ALA A 50 -6.73 -7.53 -20.44
C ALA A 50 -7.10 -6.67 -21.65
N GLU A 51 -6.71 -5.40 -21.61
CA GLU A 51 -6.90 -4.42 -22.67
C GLU A 51 -5.53 -4.05 -23.25
N ASN A 52 -5.12 -4.76 -24.29
CA ASN A 52 -3.78 -4.65 -24.87
C ASN A 52 -3.65 -3.50 -25.88
N ASP A 53 -4.77 -2.92 -26.32
CA ASP A 53 -4.78 -1.87 -27.34
C ASP A 53 -4.56 -0.47 -26.74
N VAL A 54 -4.50 -0.35 -25.41
CA VAL A 54 -4.20 0.90 -24.72
C VAL A 54 -2.68 1.09 -24.62
N PRO A 55 -2.08 2.07 -25.33
CA PRO A 55 -0.67 2.37 -25.18
C PRO A 55 -0.36 2.83 -23.74
N VAL A 56 0.63 2.19 -23.14
CA VAL A 56 1.20 2.57 -21.84
C VAL A 56 2.58 3.17 -22.08
N VAL A 57 2.78 4.42 -21.66
CA VAL A 57 4.04 5.15 -21.84
C VAL A 57 4.63 5.48 -20.49
N THR A 58 5.87 5.05 -20.23
CA THR A 58 6.61 5.46 -19.04
C THR A 58 7.50 6.66 -19.38
N THR A 59 7.31 7.78 -18.69
CA THR A 59 8.14 8.99 -18.86
C THR A 59 9.51 8.82 -18.20
N PRO A 60 10.51 9.66 -18.54
CA PRO A 60 11.79 9.66 -17.83
C PRO A 60 11.68 9.97 -16.33
N SER A 61 10.61 10.66 -15.90
CA SER A 61 10.31 10.90 -14.49
C SER A 61 9.68 9.71 -13.78
N GLY A 62 9.44 8.60 -14.49
CA GLY A 62 8.79 7.39 -13.97
C GLY A 62 7.27 7.45 -13.93
N ALA A 63 6.65 8.49 -14.51
CA ALA A 63 5.20 8.55 -14.62
C ALA A 63 4.70 7.58 -15.71
N ILE A 64 3.58 6.92 -15.45
CA ILE A 64 2.91 6.01 -16.37
C ILE A 64 1.71 6.74 -16.97
N VAL A 65 1.73 6.93 -18.28
CA VAL A 65 0.77 7.72 -19.04
C VAL A 65 0.00 6.82 -20.00
N LEU A 66 -1.32 7.02 -20.08
CA LEU A 66 -2.23 6.24 -20.94
C LEU A 66 -2.95 7.16 -21.93
N PRO A 67 -2.23 7.72 -22.92
CA PRO A 67 -2.68 8.90 -23.66
C PRO A 67 -4.01 8.69 -24.41
N SER A 68 -4.30 7.46 -24.87
CA SER A 68 -5.55 7.13 -25.57
C SER A 68 -6.79 7.17 -24.66
N LEU A 69 -6.63 7.22 -23.34
CA LEU A 69 -7.72 7.29 -22.37
C LEU A 69 -8.10 8.72 -21.99
N ALA A 70 -7.35 9.72 -22.45
CA ALA A 70 -7.72 11.12 -22.36
C ALA A 70 -8.63 11.51 -23.54
N SER A 71 -9.66 12.31 -23.27
CA SER A 71 -10.38 13.02 -24.33
C SER A 71 -10.26 14.53 -24.14
N ALA A 72 -9.93 15.24 -25.21
CA ALA A 72 -9.97 16.71 -25.25
C ALA A 72 -11.41 17.27 -25.37
N ARG A 73 -12.42 16.39 -25.51
CA ARG A 73 -13.83 16.78 -25.64
C ARG A 73 -14.74 15.94 -24.76
N PRO A 74 -15.87 16.50 -24.32
CA PRO A 74 -17.02 15.71 -23.89
C PRO A 74 -17.32 14.50 -24.74
N ALA A 75 -17.39 13.32 -24.12
CA ALA A 75 -18.07 12.19 -24.72
C ALA A 75 -19.57 12.55 -24.84
N PRO A 76 -20.16 12.58 -26.04
CA PRO A 76 -21.54 13.05 -26.22
C PRO A 76 -22.61 12.05 -25.74
N VAL A 77 -22.23 10.85 -25.31
CA VAL A 77 -23.17 9.76 -24.99
C VAL A 77 -22.68 8.94 -23.79
N PRO A 78 -23.54 8.62 -22.80
CA PRO A 78 -23.20 7.76 -21.66
C PRO A 78 -22.68 6.36 -22.06
N ASN A 79 -23.08 5.88 -23.24
CA ASN A 79 -22.73 4.54 -23.74
C ASN A 79 -21.29 4.43 -24.27
N ALA A 80 -20.55 5.53 -24.38
CA ALA A 80 -19.13 5.53 -24.77
C ALA A 80 -18.17 5.35 -23.57
N VAL A 81 -18.71 5.37 -22.35
CA VAL A 81 -17.91 5.28 -21.13
C VAL A 81 -17.56 3.82 -20.84
N GLN A 82 -16.27 3.51 -20.85
CA GLN A 82 -15.75 2.19 -20.52
C GLN A 82 -15.18 2.20 -19.12
N ARG A 83 -15.43 1.13 -18.36
CA ARG A 83 -14.82 0.93 -17.05
C ARG A 83 -13.48 0.21 -17.20
N LEU A 84 -12.43 0.86 -16.72
CA LEU A 84 -11.06 0.38 -16.79
C LEU A 84 -10.48 0.18 -15.38
N ARG A 85 -9.51 -0.72 -15.30
CA ARG A 85 -8.69 -0.99 -14.12
C ARG A 85 -7.23 -0.96 -14.51
N ILE A 86 -6.43 -0.18 -13.80
CA ILE A 86 -4.97 -0.18 -13.98
C ILE A 86 -4.32 -0.84 -12.78
N ARG A 87 -3.55 -1.90 -13.04
CA ARG A 87 -2.72 -2.57 -12.03
C ARG A 87 -1.27 -2.22 -12.26
N LEU A 88 -0.63 -1.63 -11.26
CA LEU A 88 0.82 -1.43 -11.30
C LEU A 88 1.51 -2.76 -11.02
N VAL A 89 2.44 -3.13 -11.89
CA VAL A 89 3.30 -4.29 -11.71
C VAL A 89 4.70 -3.76 -11.44
N SER A 90 5.10 -3.90 -10.20
CA SER A 90 6.46 -3.64 -9.76
C SER A 90 7.23 -4.96 -9.67
N PRO A 91 8.56 -4.96 -9.82
CA PRO A 91 9.37 -6.09 -9.39
C PRO A 91 9.08 -6.43 -7.91
N TYR A 92 9.41 -7.67 -7.55
CA TYR A 92 9.18 -8.36 -6.25
C TYR A 92 9.75 -7.67 -4.99
N LEU A 93 10.15 -6.40 -5.09
CA LEU A 93 10.67 -5.55 -4.03
C LEU A 93 9.63 -4.55 -3.51
N LEU A 94 8.65 -4.17 -4.33
CA LEU A 94 7.63 -3.18 -3.96
C LEU A 94 6.25 -3.69 -4.38
N ASP A 95 5.24 -3.39 -3.55
CA ASP A 95 3.84 -3.61 -3.86
C ASP A 95 3.10 -2.27 -3.91
N ALA A 96 2.06 -2.17 -4.74
CA ALA A 96 1.26 -0.94 -4.81
C ALA A 96 0.29 -0.86 -3.63
N GLU A 97 -0.01 0.36 -3.16
CA GLU A 97 -1.07 0.60 -2.16
C GLU A 97 -2.44 0.04 -2.57
N HIS A 98 -2.64 -0.17 -3.88
CA HIS A 98 -3.79 -0.86 -4.47
C HIS A 98 -3.32 -1.99 -5.40
N PRO A 99 -2.97 -3.18 -4.88
CA PRO A 99 -2.38 -4.27 -5.68
C PRO A 99 -3.40 -4.89 -6.65
N ALA A 100 -4.70 -4.83 -6.30
CA ALA A 100 -5.80 -5.19 -7.19
C ALA A 100 -6.00 -4.19 -8.34
N GLY A 101 -5.35 -3.03 -8.26
CA GLY A 101 -5.43 -1.95 -9.24
C GLY A 101 -6.37 -0.83 -8.82
N VAL A 102 -6.46 0.16 -9.68
CA VAL A 102 -7.30 1.35 -9.52
C VAL A 102 -8.33 1.36 -10.63
N GLU A 103 -9.60 1.55 -10.27
CA GLU A 103 -10.70 1.63 -11.22
C GLU A 103 -11.07 3.07 -11.58
N PHE A 104 -11.43 3.29 -12.83
CA PHE A 104 -11.97 4.54 -13.32
C PHE A 104 -12.79 4.34 -14.60
N ASP A 105 -13.55 5.37 -14.93
CA ASP A 105 -14.33 5.42 -16.16
C ASP A 105 -13.55 6.25 -17.21
N ALA A 106 -13.50 5.77 -18.45
CA ALA A 106 -12.79 6.39 -19.57
C ALA A 106 -13.72 6.62 -20.78
N PRO A 107 -13.49 7.66 -21.61
CA PRO A 107 -12.39 8.61 -21.51
C PRO A 107 -12.57 9.60 -20.35
N ALA A 108 -11.45 10.00 -19.72
CA ALA A 108 -11.46 11.00 -18.65
C ALA A 108 -11.68 12.40 -19.24
N TYR A 109 -12.63 13.16 -18.67
CA TYR A 109 -13.09 14.45 -19.22
C TYR A 109 -12.22 15.64 -18.82
N ALA A 110 -11.37 15.52 -17.81
CA ALA A 110 -10.52 16.60 -17.33
C ALA A 110 -9.05 16.39 -17.74
N ALA A 111 -8.27 17.47 -17.76
CA ALA A 111 -6.81 17.37 -17.82
C ALA A 111 -6.35 16.39 -16.72
N PRO A 112 -5.53 15.38 -17.04
CA PRO A 112 -5.26 14.33 -16.08
C PRO A 112 -4.51 14.88 -14.88
N ALA A 113 -5.15 14.81 -13.72
CA ALA A 113 -4.44 14.98 -12.47
C ALA A 113 -3.37 13.89 -12.38
N VAL A 114 -2.15 14.28 -12.05
CA VAL A 114 -1.08 13.32 -11.77
C VAL A 114 -1.46 12.60 -10.47
N THR A 115 -1.84 11.33 -10.57
CA THR A 115 -2.22 10.54 -9.40
C THR A 115 -0.98 9.85 -8.85
N ARG A 116 -0.53 10.28 -7.67
CA ARG A 116 0.58 9.62 -6.97
C ARG A 116 0.12 8.28 -6.41
N ILE A 117 0.81 7.20 -6.75
CA ILE A 117 0.53 5.87 -6.20
C ILE A 117 1.68 5.47 -5.29
N ARG A 118 1.38 5.17 -4.03
CA ARG A 118 2.38 4.71 -3.08
C ARG A 118 2.80 3.29 -3.41
N LEU A 119 4.10 3.05 -3.35
CA LEU A 119 4.69 1.72 -3.43
C LEU A 119 5.32 1.39 -2.08
N HIS A 120 4.90 0.27 -1.50
CA HIS A 120 5.34 -0.19 -0.20
C HIS A 120 6.39 -1.29 -0.33
N PRO A 121 7.44 -1.28 0.50
CA PRO A 121 8.46 -2.31 0.47
C PRO A 121 7.90 -3.68 0.83
N LEU A 122 8.27 -4.69 0.03
CA LEU A 122 8.09 -6.10 0.30
C LEU A 122 9.28 -6.66 1.11
N PRO A 123 9.18 -7.89 1.66
CA PRO A 123 10.27 -8.50 2.44
C PRO A 123 11.64 -8.58 1.73
N ALA A 124 11.63 -8.74 0.40
CA ALA A 124 12.86 -8.80 -0.38
C ALA A 124 13.50 -7.42 -0.61
N TYR A 125 12.85 -6.32 -0.21
CA TYR A 125 13.36 -4.96 -0.41
C TYR A 125 14.77 -4.80 0.19
N PRO A 126 15.74 -4.23 -0.55
CA PRO A 126 17.13 -4.12 -0.13
C PRO A 126 17.33 -2.95 0.85
N PHE A 127 16.78 -3.08 2.06
CA PHE A 127 16.96 -2.07 3.10
C PHE A 127 18.44 -1.82 3.40
N PRO A 128 18.88 -0.56 3.55
CA PRO A 128 20.25 -0.24 3.93
C PRO A 128 20.66 -0.93 5.25
N PRO A 129 21.93 -1.35 5.40
CA PRO A 129 22.44 -1.85 6.67
C PRO A 129 22.15 -0.88 7.83
N GLY A 130 21.80 -1.42 8.99
CA GLY A 130 21.43 -0.63 10.17
C GLY A 130 19.98 -0.11 10.19
N THR A 131 19.19 -0.36 9.14
CA THR A 131 17.75 -0.09 9.18
C THR A 131 17.09 -0.94 10.28
N ARG A 132 16.36 -0.31 11.21
CA ARG A 132 15.57 -1.05 12.20
C ARG A 132 14.34 -1.64 11.53
N LEU A 133 14.27 -2.96 11.49
CA LEU A 133 13.23 -3.71 10.80
C LEU A 133 12.46 -4.56 11.80
N LEU A 134 11.14 -4.42 11.79
CA LEU A 134 10.26 -5.38 12.42
C LEU A 134 9.95 -6.49 11.42
N LEU A 135 10.19 -7.74 11.83
CA LEU A 135 9.88 -8.93 11.06
C LEU A 135 8.57 -9.54 11.55
N GLY A 136 7.75 -10.04 10.64
CA GLY A 136 6.52 -10.71 11.04
C GLY A 136 5.77 -11.33 9.88
N ARG A 137 4.62 -11.92 10.22
CA ARG A 137 3.68 -12.53 9.29
C ARG A 137 2.26 -12.10 9.63
N VAL A 138 1.47 -11.81 8.60
CA VAL A 138 0.04 -11.50 8.73
C VAL A 138 -0.77 -12.66 8.19
N ARG A 139 -1.83 -13.02 8.92
CA ARG A 139 -2.85 -13.97 8.48
C ARG A 139 -4.23 -13.33 8.54
N HIS A 140 -5.14 -13.80 7.70
CA HIS A 140 -6.54 -13.43 7.67
C HIS A 140 -7.38 -14.70 7.57
N GLY A 141 -8.22 -14.95 8.58
CA GLY A 141 -8.99 -16.19 8.68
C GLY A 141 -8.11 -17.46 8.62
N GLY A 142 -6.93 -17.44 9.27
CA GLY A 142 -5.99 -18.55 9.31
C GLY A 142 -5.14 -18.76 8.05
N ARG A 143 -5.33 -17.94 7.00
CA ARG A 143 -4.54 -18.01 5.75
C ARG A 143 -3.55 -16.86 5.66
N PRO A 144 -2.40 -17.02 4.97
CA PRO A 144 -1.53 -15.91 4.65
C PRO A 144 -2.28 -14.73 4.02
N ALA A 145 -2.14 -13.54 4.60
CA ALA A 145 -2.72 -12.32 4.05
C ALA A 145 -1.69 -11.68 3.13
N ALA A 146 -1.73 -11.99 1.83
CA ALA A 146 -0.82 -11.44 0.82
C ALA A 146 -1.23 -10.01 0.40
N GLY A 147 -0.24 -9.14 0.20
CA GLY A 147 -0.44 -7.74 -0.16
C GLY A 147 -0.88 -6.84 0.99
N ALA A 148 -1.34 -7.40 2.11
CA ALA A 148 -1.79 -6.67 3.31
C ALA A 148 -0.83 -5.54 3.71
N ALA A 149 -1.39 -4.39 4.06
CA ALA A 149 -0.61 -3.24 4.50
C ALA A 149 -0.31 -3.35 5.99
N VAL A 150 0.96 -3.26 6.36
CA VAL A 150 1.43 -3.23 7.75
C VAL A 150 1.96 -1.84 8.04
N VAL A 151 1.34 -1.16 8.99
CA VAL A 151 1.54 0.26 9.27
C VAL A 151 2.15 0.42 10.66
N GLY A 152 3.31 1.05 10.75
CA GLY A 152 3.98 1.38 11.99
C GLY A 152 3.88 2.86 12.35
N ARG A 153 3.59 3.15 13.62
CA ARG A 153 3.54 4.51 14.18
C ARG A 153 4.10 4.51 15.60
N ALA A 154 4.43 5.69 16.12
CA ALA A 154 4.57 5.86 17.56
C ALA A 154 3.23 5.59 18.25
N ARG A 155 3.25 4.93 19.42
CA ARG A 155 2.04 4.72 20.23
C ARG A 155 1.49 6.05 20.72
N ALA A 156 0.18 6.27 20.58
CA ALA A 156 -0.47 7.58 20.73
C ALA A 156 -1.67 7.58 21.70
N ASP A 157 -1.66 6.71 22.71
CA ASP A 157 -2.67 6.74 23.79
C ASP A 157 -2.30 7.71 24.91
N ALA A 158 -3.23 7.91 25.85
CA ALA A 158 -3.09 8.89 26.93
C ALA A 158 -1.88 8.63 27.84
N ASP A 159 -1.38 7.39 27.90
CA ASP A 159 -0.26 7.01 28.75
C ASP A 159 1.11 7.23 28.07
N HIS A 160 1.13 7.63 26.80
CA HIS A 160 2.35 7.76 26.00
C HIS A 160 2.51 9.13 25.37
N LEU A 161 3.72 9.67 25.47
CA LEU A 161 4.11 10.93 24.84
C LEU A 161 4.95 10.68 23.59
N PRO A 162 4.59 11.27 22.43
CA PRO A 162 5.41 11.18 21.24
C PRO A 162 6.75 11.91 21.47
N ARG A 163 7.86 11.28 21.07
CA ARG A 163 9.20 11.89 21.16
C ARG A 163 9.50 12.88 20.03
N ILE A 164 8.79 12.73 18.90
CA ILE A 164 8.93 13.53 17.69
C ILE A 164 7.56 13.78 17.05
N ALA A 165 7.54 14.60 15.98
CA ALA A 165 6.34 14.80 15.17
C ALA A 165 5.76 13.46 14.68
N ALA A 166 4.44 13.40 14.54
CA ALA A 166 3.73 12.22 14.08
C ALA A 166 4.30 11.71 12.75
N TRP A 167 4.49 10.39 12.68
CA TRP A 167 5.07 9.73 11.51
C TRP A 167 4.34 8.42 11.26
N THR A 168 4.49 7.90 10.05
CA THR A 168 3.96 6.61 9.65
C THR A 168 4.94 5.94 8.69
N GLU A 169 5.19 4.67 8.92
CA GLU A 169 5.96 3.79 8.03
C GLU A 169 5.04 2.65 7.59
N VAL A 170 5.19 2.19 6.35
CA VAL A 170 4.31 1.16 5.78
C VAL A 170 5.16 0.14 5.03
N ALA A 171 4.77 -1.13 5.15
CA ALA A 171 5.27 -2.24 4.33
C ALA A 171 4.10 -3.09 3.84
N ALA A 172 4.32 -3.83 2.75
CA ALA A 172 3.37 -4.81 2.25
C ALA A 172 3.81 -6.23 2.59
N THR A 173 2.85 -7.14 2.74
CA THR A 173 3.14 -8.57 2.91
C THR A 173 3.35 -9.28 1.58
N ALA A 174 4.27 -10.23 1.54
CA ALA A 174 4.47 -11.12 0.39
C ALA A 174 3.34 -12.15 0.25
N GLY A 175 3.41 -12.99 -0.79
CA GLY A 175 2.42 -14.05 -1.06
C GLY A 175 2.22 -15.04 0.09
N ASP A 176 3.22 -15.21 0.96
CA ASP A 176 3.15 -16.04 2.15
C ASP A 176 2.78 -15.24 3.43
N GLY A 177 2.42 -13.97 3.30
CA GLY A 177 2.02 -13.11 4.40
C GLY A 177 3.18 -12.51 5.20
N VAL A 178 4.44 -12.79 4.83
CA VAL A 178 5.62 -12.23 5.52
C VAL A 178 5.78 -10.75 5.19
N PHE A 179 6.19 -9.95 6.16
CA PHE A 179 6.55 -8.53 5.98
C PHE A 179 7.89 -8.19 6.63
N ARG A 180 8.48 -7.08 6.20
CA ARG A 180 9.59 -6.38 6.90
C ARG A 180 9.26 -4.90 6.98
N LEU A 181 8.90 -4.42 8.16
CA LEU A 181 8.46 -3.05 8.38
C LEU A 181 9.64 -2.17 8.86
N PRO A 182 10.05 -1.15 8.09
CA PRO A 182 11.12 -0.24 8.49
C PRO A 182 10.62 0.77 9.54
N LEU A 183 11.01 0.58 10.80
CA LEU A 183 10.69 1.52 11.88
C LEU A 183 11.89 2.45 12.13
N ARG A 184 12.14 3.35 11.19
CA ARG A 184 13.31 4.26 11.20
C ARG A 184 13.20 5.41 12.19
N ARG A 185 11.98 5.71 12.61
CA ARG A 185 11.63 6.86 13.44
C ARG A 185 11.44 6.41 14.88
N VAL A 186 11.70 7.34 15.80
CA VAL A 186 11.58 7.02 17.21
C VAL A 186 10.11 6.90 17.64
N GLY A 187 9.82 5.90 18.45
CA GLY A 187 8.51 5.65 19.06
C GLY A 187 8.22 6.63 20.20
N SER A 188 7.11 6.38 20.88
CA SER A 188 6.72 7.17 22.05
C SER A 188 7.41 6.65 23.31
N LYS A 189 7.22 7.37 24.41
CA LYS A 189 7.66 6.99 25.75
C LYS A 189 6.50 7.02 26.73
N PRO A 190 6.53 6.23 27.80
CA PRO A 190 5.56 6.36 28.88
C PRO A 190 5.56 7.79 29.45
N GLN A 191 4.38 8.31 29.79
CA GLN A 191 4.24 9.63 30.41
C GLN A 191 4.76 9.63 31.86
N GLN A 192 4.52 8.55 32.59
CA GLN A 192 5.07 8.36 33.92
C GLN A 192 6.46 7.72 33.82
N PRO A 193 7.47 8.25 34.55
CA PRO A 193 8.77 7.62 34.60
C PRO A 193 8.67 6.19 35.18
N PRO A 194 9.57 5.28 34.76
CA PRO A 194 9.55 3.92 35.27
C PRO A 194 9.73 3.90 36.80
N PRO A 195 9.10 2.93 37.50
CA PRO A 195 9.25 2.79 38.96
C PRO A 195 10.71 2.58 39.39
N ASP A 196 11.50 1.95 38.52
CA ASP A 196 12.93 1.77 38.68
C ASP A 196 13.69 2.81 37.83
N PRO A 197 14.45 3.75 38.44
CA PRO A 197 15.25 4.74 37.73
C PRO A 197 16.35 4.14 36.84
N ALA A 198 16.76 2.88 37.08
CA ALA A 198 17.74 2.17 36.28
C ALA A 198 17.12 1.47 35.06
N ALA A 199 15.80 1.42 34.94
CA ALA A 199 15.13 0.80 33.81
C ALA A 199 15.46 1.55 32.50
N PRO A 200 15.73 0.84 31.39
CA PRO A 200 15.99 1.47 30.10
C PRO A 200 14.78 2.27 29.64
N ASP A 201 15.04 3.43 29.04
CA ASP A 201 14.01 4.30 28.48
C ASP A 201 13.32 3.61 27.29
N ALA A 202 12.20 2.93 27.58
CA ALA A 202 11.51 2.09 26.62
C ALA A 202 10.83 2.92 25.53
N GLU A 203 10.89 2.38 24.32
CA GLU A 203 10.35 3.01 23.13
C GLU A 203 9.18 2.18 22.61
N TRP A 204 8.04 2.82 22.36
CA TRP A 204 6.77 2.14 22.09
C TRP A 204 6.18 2.47 20.73
N PHE A 205 5.59 1.45 20.11
CA PHE A 205 5.04 1.48 18.76
C PHE A 205 3.65 0.86 18.74
N THR A 206 2.81 1.40 17.87
CA THR A 206 1.61 0.71 17.42
C THR A 206 1.87 0.21 16.00
N VAL A 207 1.63 -1.09 15.80
CA VAL A 207 1.70 -1.73 14.48
C VAL A 207 0.33 -2.26 14.12
N THR A 208 -0.21 -1.80 12.99
CA THR A 208 -1.54 -2.15 12.50
C THR A 208 -1.42 -2.94 11.20
N ALA A 209 -2.06 -4.10 11.12
CA ALA A 209 -2.21 -4.85 9.88
C ALA A 209 -3.62 -4.65 9.30
N LEU A 210 -3.69 -4.44 7.99
CA LEU A 210 -4.93 -4.21 7.23
C LEU A 210 -5.06 -5.32 6.18
N ALA A 211 -6.13 -6.12 6.25
CA ALA A 211 -6.33 -7.27 5.37
C ALA A 211 -6.44 -6.88 3.89
N GLU A 212 -6.96 -5.69 3.58
CA GLU A 212 -7.09 -5.16 2.23
C GLU A 212 -6.34 -3.83 2.10
N PRO A 213 -5.30 -3.76 1.25
CA PRO A 213 -4.55 -2.52 1.04
C PRO A 213 -5.42 -1.41 0.45
N GLY A 214 -5.36 -0.22 1.06
CA GLY A 214 -6.07 0.95 0.58
C GLY A 214 -7.56 1.01 0.91
N ARG A 215 -8.10 0.07 1.68
CA ARG A 215 -9.49 0.14 2.19
C ARG A 215 -9.51 0.72 3.59
N ALA A 216 -9.99 1.96 3.71
CA ALA A 216 -10.40 2.48 5.01
C ALA A 216 -11.63 1.68 5.48
N GLY A 217 -11.56 1.05 6.66
CA GLY A 217 -12.68 0.32 7.27
C GLY A 217 -12.72 -1.20 7.00
N GLY A 218 -11.66 -1.81 6.46
CA GLY A 218 -11.48 -3.26 6.50
C GLY A 218 -11.10 -3.76 7.91
N PRO A 219 -11.12 -5.08 8.18
CA PRO A 219 -10.70 -5.60 9.47
C PRO A 219 -9.22 -5.24 9.71
N GLU A 220 -8.97 -4.58 10.84
CA GLU A 220 -7.64 -4.13 11.25
C GLU A 220 -7.31 -4.70 12.62
N VAL A 221 -6.03 -5.04 12.81
CA VAL A 221 -5.52 -5.50 14.11
C VAL A 221 -4.30 -4.69 14.46
N SER A 222 -4.32 -4.07 15.65
CA SER A 222 -3.23 -3.27 16.18
C SER A 222 -2.57 -3.97 17.36
N VAL A 223 -1.24 -4.08 17.32
CA VAL A 223 -0.42 -4.60 18.41
C VAL A 223 0.49 -3.49 18.94
N GLN A 224 0.72 -3.49 20.25
CA GLN A 224 1.68 -2.58 20.89
C GLN A 224 2.99 -3.31 21.10
N LEU A 225 4.08 -2.71 20.60
CA LEU A 225 5.42 -3.32 20.63
C LEU A 225 6.42 -2.36 21.26
N THR A 226 7.42 -2.93 21.91
CA THR A 226 8.60 -2.22 22.41
C THR A 226 9.74 -2.25 21.39
N ALA A 227 10.76 -1.39 21.57
CA ALA A 227 12.01 -1.47 20.82
C ALA A 227 12.72 -2.83 20.90
N GLN A 228 12.53 -3.58 21.98
CA GLN A 228 13.13 -4.90 22.16
C GLN A 228 12.43 -5.93 21.27
N ASP A 229 11.10 -5.91 21.22
CA ASP A 229 10.28 -6.82 20.39
C ASP A 229 10.64 -6.70 18.90
N ILE A 230 11.03 -5.50 18.47
CA ILE A 230 11.41 -5.22 17.08
C ILE A 230 12.73 -5.89 16.69
N ARG A 231 13.65 -6.10 17.64
CA ARG A 231 15.00 -6.61 17.34
C ARG A 231 15.15 -8.12 17.52
N GLY A 232 14.20 -8.78 18.17
CA GLY A 232 14.40 -10.15 18.67
C GLY A 232 13.38 -11.19 18.23
N THR A 233 12.19 -10.79 17.76
CA THR A 233 11.06 -11.74 17.64
C THR A 233 10.28 -11.51 16.36
N GLU A 234 10.01 -12.59 15.62
CA GLU A 234 9.02 -12.57 14.54
C GLU A 234 7.62 -12.35 15.13
N GLN A 235 6.89 -11.35 14.65
CA GLN A 235 5.53 -11.05 15.09
C GLN A 235 4.50 -11.77 14.22
N LEU A 236 3.56 -12.48 14.85
CA LEU A 236 2.37 -13.00 14.17
C LEU A 236 1.19 -12.08 14.45
N ILE A 237 0.57 -11.55 13.40
CA ILE A 237 -0.65 -10.75 13.47
C ILE A 237 -1.77 -11.51 12.77
N GLU A 238 -2.79 -11.92 13.53
CA GLU A 238 -3.96 -12.62 13.01
C GLU A 238 -5.12 -11.64 12.88
N ILE A 239 -5.57 -11.40 11.65
CA ILE A 239 -6.79 -10.65 11.36
C ILE A 239 -7.95 -11.66 11.35
N PRO A 240 -9.01 -11.43 12.14
CA PRO A 240 -10.14 -12.35 12.24
C PRO A 240 -10.84 -12.57 10.90
#